data_AF-A0A1V6FCZ5-F1
#
_entry.id   AF-A0A1V6FCZ5-F1
#
_cell.length_a   1.000
_cell.length_b   1.000
_cell.length_c   1.000
_cell.angle_alpha   90.00
_cell.angle_beta   90.00
_cell.angle_gamma   90.00
#
_symmetry.space_group_name_H-M   'P 1'
#
loop_
_entity.id
_entity.type
_entity.pdbx_description
1 polymer ?
#
loop_
_entity_poly.entity_id
_entity_poly.type
_entity_poly.pdbx_seq_one_letter_code
_entity_poly.pdbx_strand_id
1 'polypeptide(L)'
;MIIVYTGAFVLVLVISVFSALVLGGIKITIINALITLVLSFYLLYRVINYHKEIIKRRFMFSFMEYFILNFDIQKTVEATLTTIYPLLDPKGVKAYLTMTEDGSLLLEKLRLTFAHQYYESFLEMVNLINDHGGEMLKVAEVLLFSISNSETQLIKLTRIDNAYLIKFVFNWFFIMLVAVVFRLALDGFLSFESLPLLYIAGMELFMAIFLISIVLVLENRIRRTRRVS
;
A
#
# COMPACT_ATOMS: atom_id res chain seq x y z
N MET A 1 -1.66 -10.54 4.14
CA MET A 1 -2.98 -10.78 3.51
C MET A 1 -4.09 -10.95 4.53
N ILE A 2 -3.98 -11.86 5.51
CA ILE A 2 -5.02 -12.09 6.56
C ILE A 2 -5.47 -10.78 7.22
N ILE A 3 -4.54 -9.93 7.67
CA ILE A 3 -4.83 -8.63 8.31
C ILE A 3 -5.67 -7.69 7.42
N VAL A 4 -5.51 -7.75 6.09
CA VAL A 4 -6.26 -6.90 5.14
C VAL A 4 -7.70 -7.40 5.00
N TYR A 5 -7.90 -8.73 4.92
CA TYR A 5 -9.24 -9.32 4.92
C TYR A 5 -9.96 -9.10 6.25
N THR A 6 -9.24 -9.21 7.37
CA THR A 6 -9.79 -8.92 8.71
C THR A 6 -10.24 -7.47 8.82
N GLY A 7 -9.46 -6.51 8.31
CA GLY A 7 -9.82 -5.09 8.35
C GLY A 7 -11.09 -4.75 7.55
N ALA A 8 -11.23 -5.33 6.35
CA ALA A 8 -12.42 -5.17 5.51
C ALA A 8 -13.69 -5.72 6.20
N PHE A 9 -13.59 -6.90 6.82
CA PHE A 9 -14.71 -7.51 7.55
C PHE A 9 -15.09 -6.71 8.79
N VAL A 10 -14.10 -6.21 9.54
CA VAL A 10 -14.34 -5.34 10.71
C VAL A 10 -15.06 -4.06 10.30
N LEU A 11 -14.72 -3.47 9.15
CA LEU A 11 -15.40 -2.26 8.66
C LEU A 11 -16.90 -2.50 8.43
N VAL A 12 -17.25 -3.60 7.75
CA VAL A 12 -18.66 -3.98 7.52
C VAL A 12 -19.38 -4.15 8.85
N LEU A 13 -18.78 -4.88 9.79
CA LEU A 13 -19.36 -5.11 11.11
C LEU A 13 -19.60 -3.81 11.88
N VAL A 14 -18.63 -2.90 11.90
CA VAL A 14 -18.74 -1.61 12.58
C VAL A 14 -19.88 -0.78 11.98
N ILE A 15 -20.00 -0.71 10.66
CA ILE A 15 -21.11 0.02 10.00
C ILE A 15 -22.44 -0.65 10.29
N SER A 16 -22.54 -1.98 10.22
CA SER A 16 -23.79 -2.69 10.49
C SER A 16 -24.26 -2.48 11.93
N VAL A 17 -23.36 -2.57 12.91
CA VAL A 17 -23.67 -2.32 14.32
C VAL A 17 -24.06 -0.86 14.53
N PHE A 18 -23.31 0.09 13.96
CA PHE A 18 -23.62 1.51 14.07
C PHE A 18 -25.01 1.83 13.47
N SER A 19 -25.27 1.35 12.25
CA SER A 19 -26.55 1.52 11.57
C SER A 19 -27.71 0.92 12.37
N ALA A 20 -27.52 -0.26 12.96
CA ALA A 20 -28.53 -0.88 13.81
C ALA A 20 -28.82 -0.06 15.07
N LEU A 21 -27.78 0.44 15.74
CA LEU A 21 -27.93 1.23 16.97
C LEU A 21 -28.55 2.61 16.72
N VAL A 22 -28.23 3.25 15.60
CA VAL A 22 -28.62 4.63 15.32
C VAL A 22 -29.94 4.72 14.56
N LEU A 23 -30.17 3.82 13.61
CA LEU A 23 -31.33 3.86 12.71
C LEU A 23 -32.36 2.76 13.01
N GLY A 24 -31.99 1.66 13.69
CA GLY A 24 -32.88 0.57 14.15
C GLY A 24 -33.59 -0.24 13.07
N GLY A 25 -33.75 0.28 11.85
CA GLY A 25 -34.40 -0.41 10.75
C GLY A 25 -33.54 -1.53 10.17
N ILE A 26 -34.06 -2.76 10.21
CA ILE A 26 -33.40 -3.94 9.61
C ILE A 26 -33.11 -3.71 8.12
N LYS A 27 -34.08 -3.15 7.37
CA LYS A 27 -33.91 -2.85 5.94
C LYS A 27 -32.76 -1.89 5.67
N ILE A 28 -32.68 -0.79 6.44
CA ILE A 28 -31.64 0.23 6.31
C ILE A 28 -30.27 -0.36 6.67
N THR A 29 -30.22 -1.13 7.76
CA THR A 29 -28.99 -1.82 8.19
C THR A 29 -28.47 -2.78 7.12
N ILE A 30 -29.35 -3.55 6.47
CA ILE A 30 -28.97 -4.45 5.36
C ILE A 30 -28.42 -3.65 4.17
N ILE A 31 -29.09 -2.56 3.78
CA ILE A 31 -28.63 -1.70 2.68
C ILE A 31 -27.22 -1.16 2.98
N ASN A 32 -27.00 -0.61 4.17
CA ASN A 32 -25.72 -0.05 4.57
C ASN A 32 -24.62 -1.12 4.68
N ALA A 33 -24.97 -2.32 5.14
CA ALA A 33 -24.05 -3.46 5.14
C ALA A 33 -23.63 -3.85 3.71
N LEU A 34 -24.57 -3.93 2.76
CA LEU A 34 -24.29 -4.26 1.37
C LEU A 34 -23.41 -3.20 0.68
N ILE A 35 -23.73 -1.91 0.86
CA ILE A 35 -22.92 -0.81 0.32
C ILE A 35 -21.49 -0.88 0.87
N THR A 36 -21.36 -1.07 2.19
CA THR A 36 -20.05 -1.16 2.85
C THR A 36 -19.28 -2.39 2.41
N LEU A 37 -19.95 -3.51 2.13
CA LEU A 37 -19.35 -4.73 1.63
C LEU A 37 -18.77 -4.53 0.23
N VAL A 38 -19.52 -3.92 -0.68
CA VAL A 38 -19.03 -3.57 -2.04
C VAL A 38 -17.80 -2.66 -1.95
N LEU A 39 -17.86 -1.62 -1.11
CA LEU A 39 -16.73 -0.73 -0.89
C LEU A 39 -15.52 -1.45 -0.29
N SER A 40 -15.76 -2.36 0.65
CA SER A 40 -14.70 -3.14 1.30
C SER A 40 -13.95 -4.02 0.29
N PHE A 41 -14.67 -4.63 -0.66
CA PHE A 41 -14.04 -5.37 -1.78
C PHE A 41 -13.17 -4.45 -2.64
N TYR A 42 -13.67 -3.26 -2.99
CA TYR A 42 -12.90 -2.27 -3.74
C TYR A 42 -11.61 -1.85 -3.01
N LEU A 43 -11.72 -1.50 -1.72
CA LEU A 43 -10.58 -1.11 -0.89
C LEU A 43 -9.57 -2.25 -0.78
N LEU A 44 -10.03 -3.49 -0.61
CA LEU A 44 -9.18 -4.67 -0.52
C LEU A 44 -8.38 -4.90 -1.80
N TYR A 45 -9.02 -4.81 -2.97
CA TYR A 45 -8.35 -4.89 -4.26
C TYR A 45 -7.25 -3.82 -4.39
N ARG A 46 -7.56 -2.57 -4.01
CA ARG A 46 -6.59 -1.45 -4.04
C ARG A 46 -5.41 -1.67 -3.11
N VAL A 47 -5.64 -2.10 -1.87
CA VAL A 47 -4.59 -2.37 -0.87
C VAL A 47 -3.67 -3.50 -1.32
N ILE A 48 -4.22 -4.59 -1.88
CA ILE A 48 -3.40 -5.71 -2.37
C ILE A 48 -2.48 -5.25 -3.49
N ASN A 49 -2.99 -4.51 -4.47
CA ASN A 49 -2.18 -4.01 -5.58
C ASN A 49 -1.11 -3.03 -5.09
N TYR A 50 -1.46 -2.14 -4.17
CA TYR A 50 -0.51 -1.24 -3.53
C TYR A 50 0.63 -1.99 -2.81
N HIS A 51 0.30 -3.04 -2.05
CA HIS A 51 1.31 -3.84 -1.35
C HIS A 51 2.24 -4.57 -2.33
N LYS A 52 1.70 -5.12 -3.42
CA LYS A 52 2.48 -5.72 -4.50
C LYS A 52 3.44 -4.70 -5.14
N GLU A 53 2.98 -3.48 -5.40
CA GLU A 53 3.81 -2.39 -5.93
C GLU A 53 4.97 -2.04 -4.98
N ILE A 54 4.73 -1.94 -3.67
CA ILE A 54 5.78 -1.65 -2.69
C ILE A 54 6.81 -2.78 -2.62
N ILE A 55 6.36 -4.04 -2.53
CA ILE A 55 7.26 -5.20 -2.45
C ILE A 55 8.17 -5.21 -3.68
N LYS A 56 7.60 -5.02 -4.87
CA LYS A 56 8.33 -4.94 -6.13
C LYS A 56 9.37 -3.82 -6.14
N ARG A 57 9.03 -2.62 -5.65
CA ARG A 57 9.98 -1.50 -5.56
C ARG A 57 11.11 -1.75 -4.57
N ARG A 58 10.81 -2.25 -3.37
CA ARG A 58 11.84 -2.62 -2.38
C ARG A 58 12.77 -3.68 -2.94
N PHE A 59 12.21 -4.69 -3.60
CA PHE A 59 12.99 -5.73 -4.26
C PHE A 59 13.94 -5.15 -5.32
N MET A 60 13.45 -4.24 -6.17
CA MET A 60 14.29 -3.54 -7.15
C MET A 60 15.46 -2.79 -6.48
N PHE A 61 15.20 -2.06 -5.39
CA PHE A 61 16.25 -1.34 -4.66
C PHE A 61 17.30 -2.26 -4.08
N SER A 62 16.89 -3.30 -3.34
CA SER A 62 17.83 -4.28 -2.77
C SER A 62 18.59 -5.02 -3.87
N PHE A 63 17.93 -5.35 -4.98
CA PHE A 63 18.59 -5.97 -6.13
C PHE A 63 19.70 -5.09 -6.70
N MET A 64 19.42 -3.81 -6.98
CA MET A 64 20.43 -2.88 -7.50
C MET A 64 21.57 -2.68 -6.50
N GLU A 65 21.26 -2.52 -5.21
CA GLU A 65 22.26 -2.35 -4.16
C GLU A 65 23.19 -3.56 -4.07
N TYR A 66 22.64 -4.77 -3.94
CA TYR A 66 23.46 -5.99 -3.90
C TYR A 66 24.26 -6.17 -5.19
N PHE A 67 23.67 -5.88 -6.35
CA PHE A 67 24.37 -5.99 -7.62
C PHE A 67 25.59 -5.05 -7.65
N ILE A 68 25.40 -3.76 -7.37
CA ILE A 68 26.47 -2.76 -7.39
C ILE A 68 27.60 -3.15 -6.42
N LEU A 69 27.25 -3.55 -5.19
CA LEU A 69 28.24 -3.91 -4.17
C LEU A 69 29.07 -5.15 -4.53
N ASN A 70 28.50 -6.10 -5.28
CA ASN A 70 29.19 -7.34 -5.63
C ASN A 70 29.85 -7.29 -7.02
N PHE A 71 29.43 -6.35 -7.88
CA PHE A 71 29.94 -6.25 -9.24
C PHE A 71 31.44 -5.92 -9.27
N ASP A 72 31.92 -5.03 -8.39
CA ASP A 72 33.35 -4.70 -8.35
C ASP A 72 34.24 -5.86 -7.92
N ILE A 73 33.67 -6.84 -7.20
CA ILE A 73 34.37 -8.05 -6.77
C ILE A 73 34.39 -9.07 -7.92
N GLN A 74 33.23 -9.29 -8.55
CA GLN A 74 33.03 -10.37 -9.53
C GLN A 74 33.41 -9.96 -10.96
N LYS A 75 33.34 -8.67 -11.27
CA LYS A 75 33.69 -8.01 -12.55
C LYS A 75 32.89 -8.46 -13.77
N THR A 76 32.01 -9.45 -13.64
CA THR A 76 31.11 -9.91 -14.71
C THR A 76 29.67 -9.97 -14.22
N VAL A 77 28.73 -9.70 -15.12
CA VAL A 77 27.29 -9.69 -14.83
C VAL A 77 26.83 -11.07 -14.32
N GLU A 78 27.25 -12.15 -14.98
CA GLU A 78 26.85 -13.52 -14.62
C GLU A 78 27.37 -13.95 -13.24
N ALA A 79 28.65 -13.67 -12.93
CA ALA A 79 29.22 -14.02 -11.62
C ALA A 79 28.61 -13.16 -10.50
N THR A 80 28.27 -11.91 -10.78
CA THR A 80 27.56 -11.03 -9.84
C THR A 80 26.17 -11.56 -9.55
N LEU A 81 25.40 -11.87 -10.60
CA LEU A 81 24.06 -12.41 -10.47
C LEU A 81 24.06 -13.70 -9.63
N THR A 82 24.87 -14.68 -10.01
CA THR A 82 24.96 -15.97 -9.28
C THR A 82 25.29 -15.80 -7.80
N THR A 83 26.06 -14.77 -7.44
CA THR A 83 26.41 -14.45 -6.04
C THR A 83 25.26 -13.80 -5.27
N ILE A 84 24.52 -12.87 -5.88
CA ILE A 84 23.45 -12.12 -5.17
C ILE A 84 22.14 -12.89 -5.09
N TYR A 85 21.90 -13.81 -6.03
CA TYR A 85 20.65 -14.57 -6.11
C TYR A 85 20.26 -15.32 -4.82
N PRO A 86 21.17 -16.06 -4.17
CA PRO A 86 20.89 -16.70 -2.89
C PRO A 86 20.61 -15.72 -1.73
N LEU A 87 21.09 -14.47 -1.85
CA LEU A 87 20.95 -13.42 -0.84
C LEU A 87 19.60 -12.69 -0.94
N LEU A 88 18.91 -12.81 -2.07
CA LEU A 88 17.60 -12.22 -2.32
C LEU A 88 16.49 -13.13 -1.78
N ASP A 89 15.74 -12.70 -0.76
CA ASP A 89 14.69 -13.52 -0.11
C ASP A 89 13.63 -14.02 -1.13
N PRO A 90 13.52 -15.34 -1.38
CA PRO A 90 12.74 -15.91 -2.47
C PRO A 90 11.22 -15.96 -2.21
N LYS A 91 10.74 -15.60 -1.00
CA LYS A 91 9.34 -15.84 -0.60
C LYS A 91 8.27 -15.07 -1.39
N GLY A 92 8.65 -14.06 -2.18
CA GLY A 92 7.75 -13.38 -3.12
C GLY A 92 8.27 -13.26 -4.56
N VAL A 93 9.44 -13.84 -4.85
CA VAL A 93 10.32 -13.38 -5.95
C VAL A 93 10.55 -14.43 -7.03
N LYS A 94 10.17 -15.70 -6.80
CA LYS A 94 10.26 -16.78 -7.81
C LYS A 94 9.61 -16.48 -9.17
N ALA A 95 8.74 -15.48 -9.25
CA ALA A 95 8.05 -15.10 -10.49
C ALA A 95 8.87 -14.20 -11.43
N TYR A 96 9.91 -13.51 -10.94
CA TYR A 96 10.61 -12.49 -11.73
C TYR A 96 11.94 -12.93 -12.31
N LEU A 97 12.47 -14.06 -11.83
CA LEU A 97 13.84 -14.47 -12.10
C LEU A 97 13.90 -15.97 -12.36
N THR A 98 13.82 -16.34 -13.64
CA THR A 98 14.18 -17.69 -14.10
C THR A 98 15.59 -17.63 -14.67
N MET A 99 16.52 -18.33 -14.02
CA MET A 99 17.96 -18.44 -14.38
C MET A 99 18.26 -19.16 -15.71
N THR A 100 17.30 -19.22 -16.64
CA THR A 100 17.47 -19.96 -17.90
C THR A 100 18.08 -19.11 -19.02
N GLU A 101 18.42 -17.86 -18.75
CA GLU A 101 18.82 -16.88 -19.77
C GLU A 101 20.11 -16.14 -19.38
N ASP A 102 20.84 -15.67 -20.40
CA ASP A 102 22.01 -14.80 -20.30
C ASP A 102 21.76 -13.64 -19.30
N GLY A 103 22.74 -13.37 -18.44
CA GLY A 103 22.64 -12.37 -17.39
C GLY A 103 22.29 -10.96 -17.91
N SER A 104 22.76 -10.61 -19.11
CA SER A 104 22.45 -9.33 -19.77
C SER A 104 20.97 -9.24 -20.21
N LEU A 105 20.46 -10.29 -20.86
CA LEU A 105 19.06 -10.43 -21.26
C LEU A 105 18.11 -10.42 -20.06
N LEU A 106 18.51 -11.04 -18.95
CA LEU A 106 17.76 -11.00 -17.70
C LEU A 106 17.61 -9.56 -17.18
N LEU A 107 18.70 -8.78 -17.17
CA LEU A 107 18.69 -7.39 -16.74
C LEU A 107 17.76 -6.53 -17.60
N GLU A 108 17.73 -6.75 -18.91
CA GLU A 108 16.78 -6.07 -19.81
C GLU A 108 15.32 -6.51 -19.58
N LYS A 109 15.06 -7.79 -19.34
CA LYS A 109 13.68 -8.25 -19.03
C LYS A 109 13.16 -7.68 -17.72
N LEU A 110 14.05 -7.53 -16.74
CA LEU A 110 13.74 -6.86 -15.49
C LEU A 110 13.39 -5.37 -15.68
N ARG A 111 13.80 -4.75 -16.80
CA ARG A 111 13.40 -3.37 -17.16
C ARG A 111 11.90 -3.24 -17.34
N LEU A 112 11.30 -4.16 -18.11
CA LEU A 112 9.85 -4.23 -18.30
C LEU A 112 9.13 -4.55 -17.00
N THR A 113 9.77 -5.36 -16.16
CA THR A 113 9.24 -5.68 -14.84
C THR A 113 9.25 -4.43 -13.98
N PHE A 114 10.37 -3.79 -13.70
CA PHE A 114 10.46 -2.70 -12.73
C PHE A 114 9.92 -1.36 -13.21
N ALA A 115 10.12 -1.02 -14.49
CA ALA A 115 9.64 0.20 -15.14
C ALA A 115 9.81 1.45 -14.25
N HIS A 116 11.03 1.67 -13.74
CA HIS A 116 11.35 2.75 -12.81
C HIS A 116 12.63 3.47 -13.23
N GLN A 117 12.67 4.80 -13.06
CA GLN A 117 13.79 5.65 -13.50
C GLN A 117 15.14 5.20 -12.93
N TYR A 118 15.22 4.89 -11.63
CA TYR A 118 16.47 4.37 -11.05
C TYR A 118 16.95 3.07 -11.66
N TYR A 119 16.05 2.20 -12.11
CA TYR A 119 16.43 0.97 -12.76
C TYR A 119 16.98 1.22 -14.17
N GLU A 120 16.42 2.19 -14.91
CA GLU A 120 16.97 2.62 -16.19
C GLU A 120 18.39 3.19 -16.00
N SER A 121 18.60 4.08 -15.03
CA SER A 121 19.93 4.63 -14.73
C SER A 121 20.92 3.55 -14.27
N PHE A 122 20.44 2.53 -13.56
CA PHE A 122 21.24 1.36 -13.20
C PHE A 122 21.65 0.55 -14.43
N LEU A 123 20.74 0.27 -15.36
CA LEU A 123 21.06 -0.47 -16.59
C LEU A 123 22.06 0.28 -17.47
N GLU A 124 21.86 1.58 -17.66
CA GLU A 124 22.80 2.43 -18.43
C GLU A 124 24.21 2.35 -17.84
N MET A 125 24.32 2.38 -16.52
CA MET A 125 25.59 2.27 -15.82
C MET A 125 26.23 0.88 -15.98
N VAL A 126 25.47 -0.20 -15.83
CA VAL A 126 25.96 -1.57 -16.05
C VAL A 126 26.48 -1.73 -17.48
N ASN A 127 25.74 -1.26 -18.48
CA ASN A 127 26.13 -1.35 -19.88
C ASN A 127 27.42 -0.55 -20.16
N LEU A 128 27.51 0.68 -19.67
CA LEU A 128 28.69 1.52 -19.85
C LEU A 128 29.96 0.89 -19.25
N ILE A 129 29.85 0.30 -18.07
CA ILE A 129 30.97 -0.36 -17.40
C ILE A 129 31.35 -1.68 -18.08
N ASN A 130 30.37 -2.42 -18.57
CA ASN A 130 30.63 -3.65 -19.33
C ASN A 130 31.35 -3.35 -20.65
N ASP A 131 31.00 -2.24 -21.32
CA ASP A 131 31.56 -1.85 -22.61
C ASP A 131 32.93 -1.18 -22.51
N HIS A 132 33.16 -0.36 -21.47
CA HIS A 132 34.35 0.51 -21.36
C HIS A 132 35.31 0.12 -20.23
N GLY A 133 34.90 -0.79 -19.34
CA GLY A 133 35.61 -1.09 -18.10
C GLY A 133 35.55 0.07 -17.09
N GLY A 134 35.64 -0.24 -15.80
CA GLY A 134 35.64 0.79 -14.75
C GLY A 134 35.34 0.24 -13.36
N GLU A 135 35.46 1.12 -12.35
CA GLU A 135 35.00 0.85 -10.98
C GLU A 135 33.53 1.25 -10.87
N MET A 136 32.64 0.25 -10.75
CA MET A 136 31.21 0.46 -10.64
C MET A 136 30.86 1.27 -9.39
N LEU A 137 31.54 1.03 -8.27
CA LEU A 137 31.29 1.73 -7.02
C LEU A 137 31.33 3.25 -7.16
N LYS A 138 32.34 3.80 -7.85
CA LYS A 138 32.52 5.26 -7.97
C LYS A 138 31.42 5.91 -8.80
N VAL A 139 30.97 5.23 -9.85
CA VAL A 139 29.89 5.73 -10.72
C VAL A 139 28.52 5.50 -10.06
N ALA A 140 28.40 4.43 -9.29
CA ALA A 140 27.19 4.03 -8.61
C ALA A 140 26.97 4.69 -7.25
N GLU A 141 27.97 5.36 -6.66
CA GLU A 141 27.87 5.98 -5.32
C GLU A 141 26.70 6.97 -5.24
N VAL A 142 26.52 7.79 -6.28
CA VAL A 142 25.40 8.75 -6.37
C VAL A 142 24.06 8.02 -6.47
N LEU A 143 24.00 6.91 -7.22
CA LEU A 143 22.81 6.09 -7.38
C LEU A 143 22.46 5.35 -6.09
N LEU A 144 23.44 4.73 -5.43
CA LEU A 144 23.31 4.07 -4.13
C LEU A 144 22.85 5.04 -3.05
N PHE A 145 23.43 6.23 -2.99
CA PHE A 145 23.00 7.28 -2.07
C PHE A 145 21.55 7.69 -2.34
N SER A 146 21.18 7.85 -3.61
CA SER A 146 19.81 8.18 -4.02
C SER A 146 18.82 7.08 -3.63
N ILE A 147 19.15 5.82 -3.91
CA ILE A 147 18.36 4.63 -3.54
C ILE A 147 18.17 4.54 -2.02
N SER A 148 19.25 4.66 -1.26
CA SER A 148 19.24 4.60 0.20
C SER A 148 18.41 5.73 0.82
N ASN A 149 18.54 6.95 0.27
CA ASN A 149 17.73 8.09 0.69
C ASN A 149 16.24 7.86 0.38
N SER A 150 15.89 7.37 -0.81
CA SER A 150 14.50 7.07 -1.20
C SER A 150 13.90 5.95 -0.35
N GLU A 151 14.66 4.91 -0.01
CA GLU A 151 14.22 3.87 0.91
C GLU A 151 13.97 4.45 2.32
N THR A 152 14.89 5.27 2.82
CA THR A 152 14.75 5.95 4.11
C THR A 152 13.51 6.84 4.13
N GLN A 153 13.23 7.56 3.04
CA GLN A 153 12.02 8.36 2.89
C GLN A 153 10.76 7.51 2.89
N LEU A 154 10.75 6.37 2.17
CA LEU A 154 9.64 5.42 2.20
C LEU A 154 9.37 4.90 3.62
N ILE A 155 10.41 4.54 4.38
CA ILE A 155 10.27 4.09 5.78
C ILE A 155 9.71 5.21 6.66
N LYS A 156 10.23 6.44 6.55
CA LYS A 156 9.70 7.59 7.30
C LYS A 156 8.24 7.88 6.96
N LEU A 157 7.88 7.90 5.68
CA LEU A 157 6.52 8.12 5.19
C LEU A 157 5.56 7.05 5.72
N THR A 158 5.94 5.77 5.64
CA THR A 158 5.10 4.68 6.17
C THR A 158 4.85 4.80 7.67
N ARG A 159 5.84 5.23 8.46
CA ARG A 159 5.66 5.48 9.89
C ARG A 159 4.71 6.65 10.16
N ILE A 160 4.89 7.77 9.43
CA ILE A 160 4.03 8.95 9.53
C ILE A 160 2.58 8.59 9.14
N ASP A 161 2.39 7.90 8.03
CA ASP A 161 1.08 7.49 7.54
C ASP A 161 0.37 6.55 8.52
N ASN A 162 1.09 5.62 9.16
CA ASN A 162 0.50 4.77 10.19
C ASN A 162 0.02 5.58 11.40
N ALA A 163 0.79 6.57 11.85
CA ALA A 163 0.38 7.43 12.95
C ALA A 163 -0.89 8.25 12.60
N TYR A 164 -0.98 8.78 11.37
CA TYR A 164 -2.18 9.46 10.90
C TYR A 164 -3.37 8.53 10.76
N LEU A 165 -3.17 7.28 10.32
CA LEU A 165 -4.23 6.29 10.21
C LEU A 165 -4.81 5.96 11.59
N ILE A 166 -3.96 5.78 12.61
CA ILE A 166 -4.40 5.55 13.99
C ILE A 166 -5.26 6.73 14.49
N LYS A 167 -4.78 7.97 14.29
CA LYS A 167 -5.55 9.18 14.66
C LYS A 167 -6.88 9.26 13.92
N PHE A 168 -6.89 8.93 12.62
CA PHE A 168 -8.10 8.92 11.81
C PHE A 168 -9.13 7.90 12.32
N VAL A 169 -8.69 6.66 12.58
CA VAL A 169 -9.57 5.59 13.11
C VAL A 169 -10.11 5.98 14.49
N PHE A 170 -9.25 6.51 15.37
CA PHE A 170 -9.66 6.95 16.70
C PHE A 170 -10.68 8.08 16.64
N ASN A 171 -10.46 9.09 15.80
CA ASN A 171 -11.39 10.22 15.65
C ASN A 171 -12.75 9.75 15.14
N TRP A 172 -12.79 8.93 14.10
CA TRP A 172 -14.05 8.42 13.57
C TRP A 172 -14.76 7.50 14.56
N PHE A 173 -14.04 6.63 15.24
CA PHE A 173 -14.60 5.82 16.32
C PHE A 173 -15.23 6.69 17.41
N PHE A 174 -14.55 7.76 17.84
CA PHE A 174 -15.07 8.68 18.84
C PHE A 174 -16.32 9.42 18.36
N ILE A 175 -16.33 9.92 17.12
CA ILE A 175 -17.51 10.60 16.55
C ILE A 175 -18.70 9.64 16.44
N MET A 176 -18.47 8.40 15.98
CA MET A 176 -19.50 7.35 15.91
C MET A 176 -20.05 7.03 17.31
N LEU A 177 -19.19 6.89 18.31
CA LEU A 177 -19.58 6.66 19.70
C LEU A 177 -20.45 7.80 20.22
N VAL A 178 -20.06 9.04 19.99
CA VAL A 178 -20.83 10.23 20.38
C VAL A 178 -22.21 10.21 19.72
N ALA A 179 -22.30 9.90 18.42
CA ALA A 179 -23.58 9.79 17.73
C ALA A 179 -24.50 8.69 18.33
N VAL A 180 -23.93 7.55 18.73
CA VAL A 180 -24.68 6.49 19.45
C VAL A 180 -25.18 6.99 20.80
N VAL A 181 -24.32 7.66 21.59
CA VAL A 181 -24.73 8.22 22.89
C VAL A 181 -25.85 9.24 22.75
N PHE A 182 -25.77 10.14 21.75
CA PHE A 182 -26.84 11.08 21.44
C PHE A 182 -28.13 10.37 21.05
N ARG A 183 -28.05 9.32 20.23
CA ARG A 183 -29.23 8.52 19.87
C ARG A 183 -29.91 7.93 21.11
N LEU A 184 -29.13 7.35 22.02
CA LEU A 184 -29.63 6.74 23.26
C LEU A 184 -30.22 7.80 24.20
N ALA A 185 -29.60 8.98 24.29
CA ALA A 185 -30.13 10.08 25.08
C ALA A 185 -31.47 10.62 24.55
N LEU A 186 -31.68 10.52 23.23
CA LEU A 186 -32.90 10.96 22.55
C LEU A 186 -33.96 9.85 22.43
N ASP A 187 -33.76 8.68 23.02
CA ASP A 187 -34.67 7.53 22.86
C ASP A 187 -36.12 7.83 23.32
N GLY A 188 -36.28 8.67 24.34
CA GLY A 188 -37.60 9.15 24.79
C GLY A 188 -38.29 10.15 23.85
N PHE A 189 -37.56 10.75 22.91
CA PHE A 189 -38.07 11.75 21.96
C PHE A 189 -38.16 11.21 20.52
N LEU A 190 -37.30 10.27 20.15
CA LEU A 190 -37.21 9.67 18.82
C LEU A 190 -37.40 8.16 18.94
N SER A 191 -38.61 7.70 18.65
CA SER A 191 -38.89 6.26 18.60
C SER A 191 -38.22 5.63 17.37
N PHE A 192 -37.77 4.38 17.49
CA PHE A 192 -37.22 3.63 16.36
C PHE A 192 -38.27 3.30 15.29
N GLU A 193 -39.55 3.25 15.65
CA GLU A 193 -40.64 2.90 14.75
C GLU A 193 -41.02 4.07 13.81
N SER A 194 -40.80 5.31 14.24
CA SER A 194 -41.21 6.52 13.50
C SER A 194 -40.10 7.56 13.43
N LEU A 195 -38.91 7.16 12.96
CA LEU A 195 -37.80 8.09 12.75
C LEU A 195 -38.15 9.16 11.67
N PRO A 196 -37.96 10.46 11.97
CA PRO A 196 -38.14 11.50 10.98
C PRO A 196 -37.19 11.32 9.79
N LEU A 197 -37.68 11.56 8.56
CA LEU A 197 -36.89 11.45 7.34
C LEU A 197 -35.59 12.27 7.40
N LEU A 198 -35.65 13.47 7.99
CA LEU A 198 -34.51 14.37 8.13
C LEU A 198 -33.41 13.78 9.02
N TYR A 199 -33.77 13.02 10.05
CA TYR A 199 -32.81 12.31 10.90
C TYR A 199 -32.13 11.18 10.14
N ILE A 200 -32.90 10.37 9.42
CA ILE A 200 -32.36 9.28 8.58
C ILE A 200 -31.40 9.84 7.54
N ALA A 201 -31.81 10.87 6.80
CA ALA A 201 -30.98 11.51 5.78
C ALA A 201 -29.67 12.09 6.36
N GLY A 202 -29.73 12.70 7.56
CA GLY A 202 -28.54 13.21 8.24
C GLY A 202 -27.54 12.12 8.61
N MET A 203 -28.03 10.99 9.14
CA MET A 203 -27.18 9.85 9.51
C MET A 203 -26.63 9.11 8.29
N GLU A 204 -27.41 8.99 7.22
CA GLU A 204 -26.95 8.45 5.94
C GLU A 204 -25.87 9.32 5.30
N LEU A 205 -26.04 10.65 5.30
CA LEU A 205 -25.02 11.59 4.85
C LEU A 205 -23.74 11.46 5.68
N PHE A 206 -23.87 11.34 7.00
CA PHE A 206 -22.76 11.13 7.91
C PHE A 206 -21.98 9.84 7.60
N MET A 207 -22.69 8.72 7.36
CA MET A 207 -22.06 7.47 6.93
C MET A 207 -21.40 7.59 5.56
N ALA A 208 -22.02 8.28 4.60
CA ALA A 208 -21.44 8.53 3.29
C ALA A 208 -20.12 9.32 3.40
N ILE A 209 -20.08 10.38 4.23
CA ILE A 209 -18.86 11.16 4.48
C ILE A 209 -17.77 10.28 5.11
N PHE A 210 -18.13 9.42 6.07
CA PHE A 210 -17.18 8.48 6.67
C PHE A 210 -16.57 7.52 5.64
N LEU A 211 -17.41 6.89 4.82
CA LEU A 211 -16.98 5.95 3.78
C LEU A 211 -16.09 6.64 2.73
N ILE A 212 -16.48 7.83 2.27
CA ILE A 212 -15.68 8.63 1.33
C ILE A 212 -14.32 9.00 1.97
N SER A 213 -14.32 9.36 3.25
CA SER A 213 -13.08 9.70 3.97
C SER A 213 -12.10 8.53 4.01
N ILE A 214 -12.58 7.29 4.20
CA ILE A 214 -11.73 6.09 4.14
C ILE A 214 -11.08 5.95 2.76
N VAL A 215 -11.87 6.11 1.68
CA VAL A 215 -11.37 6.03 0.30
C VAL A 215 -10.30 7.09 0.07
N LEU A 216 -10.56 8.34 0.46
CA LEU A 216 -9.62 9.45 0.27
C LEU A 216 -8.30 9.23 1.03
N VAL A 217 -8.36 8.76 2.28
CA VAL A 217 -7.15 8.46 3.07
C VAL A 217 -6.33 7.36 2.39
N LEU A 218 -6.99 6.29 1.92
CA LEU A 218 -6.31 5.20 1.22
C LEU A 218 -5.66 5.69 -0.09
N GLU A 219 -6.41 6.40 -0.93
CA GLU A 219 -5.91 6.92 -2.20
C GLU A 219 -4.78 7.93 -2.01
N ASN A 220 -4.85 8.77 -0.98
CA ASN A 220 -3.76 9.70 -0.65
C ASN A 220 -2.50 8.98 -0.19
N ARG A 221 -2.63 7.86 0.52
CA ARG A 221 -1.50 7.01 0.93
C ARG A 221 -0.84 6.35 -0.29
N ILE A 222 -1.64 5.79 -1.19
CA ILE A 222 -1.18 5.18 -2.44
C ILE A 222 -0.43 6.23 -3.29
N ARG A 223 -1.04 7.40 -3.48
CA ARG A 223 -0.44 8.50 -4.26
C ARG A 223 0.89 8.98 -3.69
N ARG A 224 1.00 9.18 -2.37
CA ARG A 224 2.24 9.64 -1.73
C ARG A 224 3.39 8.64 -1.89
N THR A 225 3.09 7.35 -1.77
CA THR A 225 4.10 6.30 -1.93
C THR A 225 4.62 6.23 -3.37
N ARG A 226 3.75 6.41 -4.37
CA ARG A 226 4.15 6.41 -5.79
C ARG A 226 5.03 7.60 -6.18
N ARG A 227 4.94 8.71 -5.44
CA ARG A 227 5.71 9.93 -5.66
C ARG A 227 7.09 9.92 -5.00
N VAL A 228 7.41 8.89 -4.20
CA VAL A 228 8.79 8.68 -3.76
C VAL A 228 9.54 8.07 -4.94
N SER A 229 10.04 8.96 -5.80
CA SER A 229 11.22 8.74 -6.63
C SER A 229 12.42 9.01 -5.73
#